data_AF-A0A3R7IPP9-F1
#
_entry.id   AF-A0A3R7IPP9-F1
#
_cell.length_a   1.000
_cell.length_b   1.000
_cell.length_c   1.000
_cell.angle_alpha   90.00
_cell.angle_beta   90.00
_cell.angle_gamma   90.00
#
_symmetry.space_group_name_H-M   'P 1'
#
loop_
_entity.id
_entity.type
_entity.pdbx_description
1 polymer ?
#
loop_
_entity_poly.entity_id
_entity_poly.type
_entity_poly.pdbx_seq_one_letter_code
_entity_poly.pdbx_strand_id
1 'polypeptide(L)'
;MNLPKLTEEQLAKFRWIHERFGHDVLLPSPDDRLKMTDTEVWIRVVSQVVVVGKAEPAKRLKDTNIRARLDYGFLCSISEAEAEKEIGNVLREIKARFVPDLNPESSPKVAALIKNLAFLKTYKGGPRGFIRDVSALETSEQRLNYVAENLSYIKSKGARDFLTTGFGLSTDRIALDSRVMGVVNRIVPELPAKVSPATYAAIEEFLVDCVCKPLKITPAHFDQLLFKYQPQILAELDSMAPARDLTSMSTEALLRQHCQILAELKRREVPRTENNPTADYAEWLAAQKPFNPDSRERS
;
A
#
# COMPACT_ATOMS: atom_id res chain seq x y z
N MET A 1 -18.91 16.34 0.61
CA MET A 1 -18.87 15.28 -0.43
C MET A 1 -20.05 14.38 -0.18
N ASN A 2 -20.84 14.05 -1.20
CA ASN A 2 -21.92 13.08 -1.05
C ASN A 2 -21.30 11.68 -1.11
N LEU A 3 -21.36 10.94 0.00
CA LEU A 3 -20.87 9.57 0.06
C LEU A 3 -21.91 8.63 -0.54
N PRO A 4 -21.49 7.57 -1.24
CA PRO A 4 -22.42 6.59 -1.79
C PRO A 4 -23.10 5.79 -0.68
N LYS A 5 -24.20 5.11 -1.00
CA LYS A 5 -24.72 4.03 -0.16
C LYS A 5 -24.11 2.71 -0.64
N LEU A 6 -23.59 1.91 0.29
CA LEU A 6 -23.04 0.60 -0.05
C LEU A 6 -24.18 -0.36 -0.39
N THR A 7 -24.08 -1.05 -1.53
CA THR A 7 -25.03 -2.12 -1.88
C THR A 7 -24.65 -3.43 -1.19
N GLU A 8 -25.61 -4.36 -1.05
CA GLU A 8 -25.32 -5.70 -0.51
C GLU A 8 -24.29 -6.46 -1.37
N GLU A 9 -24.30 -6.26 -2.69
CA GLU A 9 -23.29 -6.85 -3.58
C GLU A 9 -21.88 -6.32 -3.29
N GLN A 10 -21.75 -5.01 -3.06
CA GLN A 10 -20.47 -4.40 -2.70
C GLN A 10 -19.98 -4.87 -1.34
N LEU A 11 -20.87 -4.96 -0.35
CA LEU A 11 -20.53 -5.50 0.97
C LEU A 11 -20.13 -6.97 0.91
N ALA A 12 -20.80 -7.78 0.08
CA ALA A 12 -20.46 -9.18 -0.15
C ALA A 12 -19.04 -9.35 -0.71
N LYS A 13 -18.58 -8.45 -1.59
CA LYS A 13 -17.19 -8.46 -2.09
C LYS A 13 -16.18 -8.21 -0.98
N PHE A 14 -16.44 -7.23 -0.09
CA PHE A 14 -15.56 -7.01 1.07
C PHE A 14 -15.56 -8.20 2.04
N ARG A 15 -16.73 -8.82 2.26
CA ARG A 15 -16.86 -10.03 3.08
C ARG A 15 -16.00 -11.16 2.51
N TRP A 16 -16.11 -11.42 1.22
CA TRP A 16 -15.32 -12.43 0.52
C TRP A 16 -13.82 -12.18 0.64
N ILE A 17 -13.36 -10.92 0.50
CA ILE A 17 -11.95 -10.56 0.71
C ILE A 17 -11.50 -10.93 2.13
N HIS A 18 -12.30 -10.56 3.15
CA HIS A 18 -11.97 -10.84 4.53
C HIS A 18 -11.91 -12.34 4.83
N GLU A 19 -12.90 -13.11 4.37
CA GLU A 19 -12.93 -14.57 4.57
C GLU A 19 -11.76 -15.27 3.87
N ARG A 20 -11.36 -14.79 2.68
CA ARG A 20 -10.29 -15.42 1.90
C ARG A 20 -8.89 -15.05 2.35
N PHE A 21 -8.66 -13.80 2.73
CA PHE A 21 -7.32 -13.26 2.97
C PHE A 21 -7.07 -12.77 4.41
N GLY A 22 -8.12 -12.63 5.23
CA GLY A 22 -8.05 -12.02 6.56
C GLY A 22 -7.26 -12.82 7.59
N HIS A 23 -7.25 -14.15 7.49
CA HIS A 23 -6.69 -15.03 8.53
C HIS A 23 -5.19 -14.81 8.79
N ASP A 24 -4.43 -14.35 7.80
CA ASP A 24 -2.98 -14.14 7.90
C ASP A 24 -2.59 -12.69 8.24
N VAL A 25 -3.57 -11.84 8.52
CA VAL A 25 -3.34 -10.42 8.86
C VAL A 25 -3.19 -10.29 10.36
N LEU A 26 -1.93 -10.29 10.80
CA LEU A 26 -1.56 -10.10 12.19
C LEU A 26 -1.20 -8.64 12.44
N LEU A 27 -1.95 -8.01 13.34
CA LEU A 27 -1.57 -6.71 13.90
C LEU A 27 -0.58 -6.94 15.05
N PRO A 28 0.42 -6.05 15.25
CA PRO A 28 1.27 -6.10 16.42
C PRO A 28 0.42 -6.02 17.70
N SER A 29 0.79 -6.78 18.73
CA SER A 29 0.17 -6.57 20.04
C SER A 29 0.64 -5.21 20.58
N PRO A 30 -0.24 -4.40 21.17
CA PRO A 30 0.18 -3.19 21.87
C PRO A 30 1.33 -3.47 22.83
N ASP A 31 1.31 -4.60 23.53
CA ASP A 31 2.29 -4.95 24.56
C ASP A 31 3.66 -5.35 24.00
N ASP A 32 3.77 -5.64 22.70
CA ASP A 32 5.08 -5.90 22.07
C ASP A 32 6.01 -4.69 22.20
N ARG A 33 5.46 -3.47 22.28
CA ARG A 33 6.22 -2.23 22.51
C ARG A 33 7.00 -2.25 23.83
N LEU A 34 6.52 -2.97 24.84
CA LEU A 34 7.15 -3.05 26.16
C LEU A 34 8.44 -3.87 26.13
N LYS A 35 8.58 -4.75 25.13
CA LYS A 35 9.75 -5.60 24.92
C LYS A 35 10.79 -4.95 24.01
N MET A 36 10.43 -3.88 23.31
CA MET A 36 11.34 -3.21 22.39
C MET A 36 12.42 -2.45 23.15
N THR A 37 13.60 -2.42 22.56
CA THR A 37 14.73 -1.55 22.89
C THR A 37 14.57 -0.17 22.25
N ASP A 38 15.35 0.81 22.70
CA ASP A 38 15.36 2.15 22.09
C ASP A 38 15.78 2.10 20.62
N THR A 39 16.73 1.22 20.27
CA THR A 39 17.13 0.96 18.88
C THR A 39 15.98 0.39 18.04
N GLU A 40 15.17 -0.53 18.57
CA GLU A 40 14.05 -1.08 17.80
C GLU A 40 12.96 -0.04 17.52
N VAL A 41 12.65 0.82 18.50
CA VAL A 41 11.74 1.94 18.31
C VAL A 41 12.31 2.92 17.27
N TRP A 42 13.59 3.26 17.40
CA TRP A 42 14.30 4.14 16.46
C TRP A 42 14.28 3.61 15.03
N ILE A 43 14.54 2.32 14.81
CA ILE A 43 14.47 1.70 13.49
C ILE A 43 13.06 1.79 12.89
N ARG A 44 12.00 1.73 13.70
CA ARG A 44 10.62 1.95 13.21
C ARG A 44 10.41 3.40 12.77
N VAL A 45 11.01 4.39 13.45
CA VAL A 45 11.02 5.79 13.00
C VAL A 45 11.74 5.93 11.65
N VAL A 46 12.94 5.33 11.54
CA VAL A 46 13.72 5.33 10.29
C VAL A 46 12.93 4.70 9.15
N SER A 47 12.28 3.56 9.40
CA SER A 47 11.41 2.86 8.44
C SER A 47 10.36 3.80 7.84
N GLN A 48 9.68 4.60 8.66
CA GLN A 48 8.65 5.52 8.16
C GLN A 48 9.21 6.64 7.28
N VAL A 49 10.39 7.17 7.61
CA VAL A 49 11.04 8.20 6.79
C VAL A 49 11.48 7.64 5.44
N VAL A 50 11.94 6.39 5.38
CA VAL A 50 12.47 5.81 4.13
C VAL A 50 11.38 5.32 3.17
N VAL A 51 10.20 4.92 3.67
CA VAL A 51 9.12 4.25 2.91
C VAL A 51 8.38 5.15 1.91
N VAL A 52 8.69 6.44 1.82
CA VAL A 52 8.01 7.37 0.89
C VAL A 52 8.07 6.88 -0.57
N GLY A 53 6.97 6.25 -0.99
CA GLY A 53 6.72 5.71 -2.33
C GLY A 53 7.18 4.28 -2.61
N LYS A 54 7.97 3.63 -1.75
CA LYS A 54 8.45 2.24 -1.92
C LYS A 54 8.71 1.55 -0.58
N ALA A 55 8.26 0.31 -0.42
CA ALA A 55 8.45 -0.46 0.82
C ALA A 55 9.81 -1.18 0.86
N GLU A 56 10.43 -1.45 -0.29
CA GLU A 56 11.68 -2.21 -0.40
C GLU A 56 12.84 -1.67 0.45
N PRO A 57 13.12 -0.35 0.53
CA PRO A 57 14.18 0.17 1.40
C PRO A 57 13.99 -0.19 2.87
N ALA A 58 12.77 -0.13 3.39
CA ALA A 58 12.49 -0.51 4.78
C ALA A 58 12.70 -2.01 5.04
N LYS A 59 12.46 -2.89 4.06
CA LYS A 59 12.73 -4.32 4.21
C LYS A 59 14.22 -4.59 4.48
N ARG A 60 15.12 -3.76 3.94
CA ARG A 60 16.58 -3.87 4.13
C ARG A 60 17.05 -3.44 5.51
N LEU A 61 16.25 -2.70 6.27
CA LEU A 61 16.55 -2.35 7.68
C LEU A 61 16.52 -3.57 8.62
N LYS A 62 16.18 -4.76 8.13
CA LYS A 62 16.31 -6.03 8.87
C LYS A 62 17.73 -6.58 8.86
N ASP A 63 18.59 -6.11 7.94
CA ASP A 63 19.98 -6.54 7.87
C ASP A 63 20.75 -6.13 9.13
N THR A 64 21.47 -7.08 9.73
CA THR A 64 22.17 -6.88 11.00
C THR A 64 23.25 -5.79 10.93
N ASN A 65 23.96 -5.68 9.80
CA ASN A 65 25.00 -4.67 9.63
C ASN A 65 24.38 -3.28 9.49
N ILE A 66 23.29 -3.17 8.71
CA ILE A 66 22.51 -1.93 8.60
C ILE A 66 21.98 -1.51 9.98
N ARG A 67 21.44 -2.46 10.76
CA ARG A 67 20.92 -2.18 12.10
C ARG A 67 21.99 -1.75 13.09
N ALA A 68 23.16 -2.38 13.07
CA ALA A 68 24.27 -2.00 13.95
C ALA A 68 24.73 -0.56 13.71
N ARG A 69 24.78 -0.14 12.44
CA ARG A 69 25.15 1.23 12.05
C ARG A 69 24.06 2.26 12.38
N LEU A 70 22.81 1.81 12.45
CA LEU A 70 21.68 2.61 12.90
C LEU A 70 21.33 2.37 14.39
N ASP A 71 22.24 1.77 15.17
CA ASP A 71 21.99 1.57 16.59
C ASP A 71 21.83 2.93 17.28
N TYR A 72 20.77 3.07 18.07
CA TYR A 72 20.41 4.35 18.67
C TYR A 72 21.47 4.83 19.68
N GLY A 73 22.01 3.91 20.48
CA GLY A 73 23.06 4.21 21.45
C GLY A 73 24.35 4.66 20.77
N PHE A 74 24.77 3.92 19.73
CA PHE A 74 25.91 4.28 18.89
C PHE A 74 25.76 5.68 18.27
N LEU A 75 24.64 5.94 17.60
CA LEU A 75 24.39 7.25 16.98
C LEU A 75 24.34 8.40 18.01
N CYS A 76 23.89 8.14 19.24
CA CYS A 76 23.91 9.13 20.31
C CYS A 76 25.31 9.42 20.87
N SER A 77 26.26 8.49 20.69
CA SER A 77 27.62 8.55 21.23
C SER A 77 28.62 9.28 20.33
N ILE A 78 28.31 9.43 19.04
CA ILE A 78 29.11 10.15 18.06
C ILE A 78 28.62 11.59 17.88
N SER A 79 29.40 12.43 17.19
CA SER A 79 28.98 13.79 16.89
C SER A 79 27.81 13.83 15.91
N GLU A 80 27.05 14.93 15.90
CA GLU A 80 25.90 15.08 15.00
C GLU A 80 26.31 14.96 13.52
N ALA A 81 27.44 15.55 13.13
CA ALA A 81 27.96 15.47 11.77
C ALA A 81 28.36 14.03 11.37
N GLU A 82 28.93 13.25 12.30
CA GLU A 82 29.23 11.84 12.07
C GLU A 82 27.96 11.01 11.95
N ALA A 83 26.97 11.23 12.81
CA ALA A 83 25.67 10.58 12.72
C ALA A 83 24.96 10.91 11.39
N GLU A 84 25.03 12.17 10.94
CA GLU A 84 24.44 12.61 9.67
C GLU A 84 25.05 11.86 8.48
N LYS A 85 26.38 11.81 8.44
CA LYS A 85 27.13 11.06 7.42
C LYS A 85 26.81 9.57 7.45
N GLU A 86 26.73 8.99 8.64
CA GLU A 86 26.47 7.56 8.82
C GLU A 86 25.07 7.18 8.37
N ILE A 87 24.05 7.93 8.80
CA ILE A 87 22.66 7.77 8.37
C ILE A 87 22.57 7.96 6.85
N GLY A 88 23.20 8.99 6.28
CA GLY A 88 23.24 9.21 4.84
C GLY A 88 23.80 8.01 4.08
N ASN A 89 24.95 7.49 4.50
CA ASN A 89 25.55 6.30 3.90
C ASN A 89 24.62 5.09 3.94
N VAL A 90 23.98 4.82 5.08
CA VAL A 90 23.01 3.73 5.23
C VAL A 90 21.82 3.93 4.30
N LEU A 91 21.24 5.14 4.26
CA LEU A 91 20.08 5.43 3.41
C LEU A 91 20.39 5.24 1.92
N ARG A 92 21.58 5.63 1.47
CA ARG A 92 22.07 5.38 0.12
C ARG A 92 22.20 3.88 -0.16
N GLU A 93 22.81 3.14 0.76
CA GLU A 93 23.04 1.69 0.63
C GLU A 93 21.74 0.89 0.51
N ILE A 94 20.72 1.21 1.32
CA ILE A 94 19.40 0.60 1.20
C ILE A 94 18.60 1.13 0.00
N LYS A 95 19.19 2.02 -0.81
CA LYS A 95 18.59 2.66 -1.99
C LYS A 95 17.30 3.42 -1.65
N ALA A 96 17.32 4.16 -0.54
CA ALA A 96 16.21 5.02 -0.16
C ALA A 96 15.98 6.09 -1.23
N ARG A 97 14.72 6.28 -1.62
CA ARG A 97 14.36 7.27 -2.65
C ARG A 97 14.72 8.69 -2.18
N PHE A 98 15.18 9.52 -3.12
CA PHE A 98 15.60 10.92 -2.92
C PHE A 98 16.82 11.10 -2.02
N VAL A 99 17.66 10.06 -1.94
CA VAL A 99 18.99 10.13 -1.34
C VAL A 99 19.99 10.09 -2.48
N PRO A 100 20.79 11.14 -2.69
CA PRO A 100 21.75 11.19 -3.78
C PRO A 100 22.93 10.23 -3.53
N ASP A 101 23.59 9.79 -4.60
CA ASP A 101 24.79 8.95 -4.48
C ASP A 101 25.99 9.72 -3.93
N LEU A 102 26.10 10.98 -4.36
CA LEU A 102 27.06 11.97 -3.89
C LEU A 102 26.43 12.78 -2.76
N ASN A 103 27.12 12.90 -1.62
CA ASN A 103 26.70 13.66 -0.44
C ASN A 103 25.29 13.27 0.07
N PRO A 104 25.04 11.99 0.38
CA PRO A 104 23.73 11.52 0.84
C PRO A 104 23.21 12.24 2.09
N GLU A 105 24.10 12.77 2.93
CA GLU A 105 23.82 13.59 4.10
C GLU A 105 22.96 14.82 3.78
N SER A 106 23.10 15.38 2.57
CA SER A 106 22.31 16.54 2.12
C SER A 106 20.82 16.23 1.86
N SER A 107 20.42 14.95 1.94
CA SER A 107 19.03 14.56 1.68
C SER A 107 18.08 15.10 2.76
N PRO A 108 16.88 15.60 2.39
CA PRO A 108 15.85 15.99 3.35
C PRO A 108 15.46 14.87 4.34
N LYS A 109 15.65 13.60 3.96
CA LYS A 109 15.40 12.45 4.84
C LYS A 109 16.44 12.34 5.94
N VAL A 110 17.72 12.57 5.63
CA VAL A 110 18.79 12.55 6.62
C VAL A 110 18.61 13.69 7.61
N ALA A 111 18.37 14.91 7.11
CA ALA A 111 18.06 16.07 7.94
C ALA A 111 16.86 15.81 8.88
N ALA A 112 15.81 15.16 8.38
CA ALA A 112 14.68 14.77 9.22
C ALA A 112 15.04 13.74 10.29
N LEU A 113 15.85 12.73 9.95
CA LEU A 113 16.30 11.72 10.91
C LEU A 113 17.22 12.32 11.98
N ILE A 114 18.12 13.23 11.62
CA ILE A 114 18.94 13.94 12.62
C ILE A 114 18.08 14.76 13.58
N LYS A 115 17.09 15.49 13.05
CA LYS A 115 16.12 16.19 13.91
C LYS A 115 15.37 15.23 14.85
N ASN A 116 14.94 14.08 14.34
CA ASN A 116 14.24 13.07 15.14
C ASN A 116 15.16 12.43 16.19
N LEU A 117 16.41 12.14 15.85
CA LEU A 117 17.41 11.60 16.75
C LEU A 117 17.67 12.57 17.90
N ALA A 118 17.89 13.85 17.59
CA ALA A 118 18.09 14.91 18.59
C ALA A 118 16.88 15.07 19.52
N PHE A 119 15.67 15.08 18.96
CA PHE A 119 14.43 15.09 19.74
C PHE A 119 14.35 13.89 20.69
N LEU A 120 14.52 12.66 20.18
CA LEU A 120 14.41 11.45 20.99
C LEU A 120 15.54 11.35 22.03
N LYS A 121 16.75 11.83 21.73
CA LYS A 121 17.89 11.91 22.66
C LYS A 121 17.60 12.78 23.88
N THR A 122 16.83 13.84 23.71
CA THR A 122 16.44 14.76 24.80
C THR A 122 15.12 14.36 25.47
N TYR A 123 14.34 13.46 24.86
CA TYR A 123 13.08 13.00 25.41
C TYR A 123 13.28 12.12 26.64
N LYS A 124 12.46 12.31 27.67
CA LYS A 124 12.58 11.57 28.93
C LYS A 124 12.37 10.06 28.71
N GLY A 125 13.43 9.29 28.87
CA GLY A 125 13.44 7.85 28.64
C GLY A 125 13.63 7.45 27.17
N GLY A 126 14.10 8.37 26.32
CA GLY A 126 14.48 8.08 24.94
C GLY A 126 13.30 7.67 24.04
N PRO A 127 13.57 6.94 22.95
CA PRO A 127 12.56 6.39 22.05
C PRO A 127 11.45 5.59 22.76
N ARG A 128 11.78 4.73 23.73
CA ARG A 128 10.77 3.98 24.49
C ARG A 128 9.92 4.90 25.37
N GLY A 129 10.54 5.90 26.00
CA GLY A 129 9.83 6.92 26.76
C GLY A 129 8.79 7.66 25.91
N PHE A 130 9.18 8.03 24.69
CA PHE A 130 8.27 8.65 23.72
C PHE A 130 7.08 7.75 23.38
N ILE A 131 7.31 6.49 23.03
CA ILE A 131 6.21 5.56 22.69
C ILE A 131 5.33 5.22 23.88
N ARG A 132 5.90 5.14 25.09
CA ARG A 132 5.12 4.98 26.33
C ARG A 132 4.13 6.13 26.48
N ASP A 133 4.61 7.36 26.35
CA ASP A 133 3.79 8.56 26.56
C ASP A 133 2.74 8.71 25.44
N VAL A 134 3.08 8.36 24.19
CA VAL A 134 2.09 8.22 23.10
C VAL A 134 1.03 7.19 23.46
N SER A 135 1.41 6.01 23.96
CA SER A 135 0.43 4.96 24.29
C SER A 135 -0.50 5.33 25.46
N ALA A 136 -0.10 6.29 26.29
CA ALA A 136 -0.90 6.80 27.41
C ALA A 136 -1.96 7.83 26.99
N LEU A 137 -1.88 8.37 25.77
CA LEU A 137 -2.92 9.25 25.23
C LEU A 137 -4.22 8.47 25.02
N GLU A 138 -5.35 9.13 25.26
CA GLU A 138 -6.67 8.51 25.34
C GLU A 138 -7.16 8.01 23.98
N THR A 139 -7.06 8.87 22.95
CA THR A 139 -7.63 8.59 21.63
C THR A 139 -6.54 8.38 20.58
N SER A 140 -6.83 7.58 19.55
CA SER A 140 -5.91 7.40 18.42
C SER A 140 -5.64 8.72 17.69
N GLU A 141 -6.59 9.65 17.64
CA GLU A 141 -6.38 10.97 17.04
C GLU A 141 -5.32 11.78 17.78
N GLN A 142 -5.38 11.83 19.12
CA GLN A 142 -4.34 12.46 19.92
C GLN A 142 -2.97 11.80 19.67
N ARG A 143 -2.91 10.46 19.63
CA ARG A 143 -1.67 9.72 19.34
C ARG A 143 -1.09 10.10 17.98
N LEU A 144 -1.94 10.15 16.96
CA LEU A 144 -1.55 10.51 15.59
C LEU A 144 -1.01 11.93 15.50
N ASN A 145 -1.71 12.89 16.09
CA ASN A 145 -1.31 14.29 16.09
C ASN A 145 0.02 14.46 16.84
N TYR A 146 0.15 13.83 18.01
CA TYR A 146 1.38 13.88 18.80
C TYR A 146 2.60 13.34 18.02
N VAL A 147 2.45 12.21 17.33
CA VAL A 147 3.52 11.66 16.48
C VAL A 147 3.85 12.60 15.32
N ALA A 148 2.83 13.12 14.63
CA ALA A 148 3.02 13.94 13.43
C ALA A 148 3.61 15.33 13.72
N GLU A 149 3.35 15.88 14.91
CA GLU A 149 3.89 17.14 15.39
C GLU A 149 5.36 17.02 15.81
N ASN A 150 5.72 15.91 16.46
CA ASN A 150 7.04 15.75 17.06
C ASN A 150 8.06 15.07 16.13
N LEU A 151 7.65 14.13 15.27
CA LEU A 151 8.55 13.43 14.36
C LEU A 151 8.56 14.06 12.96
N SER A 152 9.69 14.65 12.62
CA SER A 152 9.97 15.21 11.29
C SER A 152 9.78 14.15 10.19
N TYR A 153 9.21 14.60 9.06
CA TYR A 153 8.92 13.79 7.87
C TYR A 153 7.82 12.73 8.04
N ILE A 154 7.34 12.47 9.27
CA ILE A 154 6.20 11.58 9.54
C ILE A 154 4.94 12.42 9.63
N LYS A 155 4.15 12.48 8.54
CA LYS A 155 2.88 13.22 8.49
C LYS A 155 1.71 12.33 8.90
N SER A 156 0.49 12.88 8.92
CA SER A 156 -0.73 12.17 9.35
C SER A 156 -0.89 10.74 8.80
N LYS A 157 -0.59 10.52 7.51
CA LYS A 157 -0.60 9.17 6.92
C LYS A 157 0.50 8.26 7.49
N GLY A 158 1.74 8.76 7.57
CA GLY A 158 2.87 8.02 8.13
C GLY A 158 2.69 7.74 9.62
N ALA A 159 2.06 8.65 10.36
CA ALA A 159 1.72 8.46 11.77
C ALA A 159 0.70 7.32 11.96
N ARG A 160 -0.31 7.20 11.07
CA ARG A 160 -1.24 6.05 11.07
C ARG A 160 -0.51 4.75 10.88
N ASP A 161 0.26 4.63 9.81
CA ASP A 161 1.04 3.41 9.55
C ASP A 161 2.01 3.11 10.71
N PHE A 162 2.75 4.12 11.19
CA PHE A 162 3.64 4.01 12.33
C PHE A 162 2.95 3.46 13.58
N LEU A 163 1.78 3.96 13.95
CA LEU A 163 1.08 3.51 15.16
C LEU A 163 0.39 2.17 14.96
N THR A 164 -0.20 1.93 13.79
CA THR A 164 -0.91 0.69 13.48
C THR A 164 0.05 -0.48 13.27
N THR A 165 0.94 -0.41 12.28
CA THR A 165 1.87 -1.50 11.93
C THR A 165 3.14 -1.50 12.77
N GLY A 166 3.50 -0.33 13.31
CA GLY A 166 4.66 -0.21 14.18
C GLY A 166 4.40 -0.71 15.60
N PHE A 167 3.24 -0.42 16.19
CA PHE A 167 3.04 -0.63 17.62
C PHE A 167 1.67 -1.17 18.02
N GLY A 168 0.72 -1.35 17.08
CA GLY A 168 -0.64 -1.74 17.44
C GLY A 168 -1.40 -0.69 18.27
N LEU A 169 -0.95 0.58 18.26
CA LEU A 169 -1.48 1.65 19.12
C LEU A 169 -2.64 2.43 18.48
N SER A 170 -2.97 2.15 17.23
CA SER A 170 -4.10 2.76 16.50
C SER A 170 -4.82 1.68 15.71
N THR A 171 -5.84 1.06 16.30
CA THR A 171 -6.58 -0.07 15.70
C THR A 171 -7.92 0.34 15.09
N ASP A 172 -8.40 1.54 15.40
CA ASP A 172 -9.68 2.15 15.03
C ASP A 172 -9.59 3.08 13.81
N ARG A 173 -8.43 3.14 13.13
CA ARG A 173 -8.18 4.03 11.98
C ARG A 173 -7.72 3.26 10.75
N ILE A 174 -7.90 3.85 9.58
CA ILE A 174 -7.51 3.29 8.27
C ILE A 174 -6.50 4.24 7.62
N ALA A 175 -5.37 3.72 7.14
CA ALA A 175 -4.46 4.53 6.34
C ALA A 175 -4.92 4.49 4.87
N LEU A 176 -5.79 5.45 4.48
CA LEU A 176 -6.35 5.57 3.12
C LEU A 176 -5.30 5.87 2.02
N ASP A 177 -4.38 4.94 1.78
CA ASP A 177 -3.36 5.01 0.77
C ASP A 177 -3.86 4.55 -0.60
N SER A 178 -3.12 4.87 -1.66
CA SER A 178 -3.54 4.58 -3.03
C SER A 178 -3.73 3.08 -3.34
N ARG A 179 -3.08 2.18 -2.59
CA ARG A 179 -3.27 0.73 -2.73
C ARG A 179 -4.56 0.29 -2.05
N VAL A 180 -4.76 0.71 -0.80
CA VAL A 180 -6.01 0.46 -0.05
C VAL A 180 -7.20 1.01 -0.83
N MET A 181 -7.12 2.28 -1.23
CA MET A 181 -8.15 2.95 -2.03
C MET A 181 -8.26 2.39 -3.45
N GLY A 182 -7.22 1.78 -4.00
CA GLY A 182 -7.28 1.08 -5.28
C GLY A 182 -8.21 -0.14 -5.23
N VAL A 183 -8.21 -0.89 -4.12
CA VAL A 183 -9.17 -1.99 -3.91
C VAL A 183 -10.56 -1.44 -3.61
N VAL A 184 -10.67 -0.46 -2.71
CA VAL A 184 -11.96 0.13 -2.34
C VAL A 184 -12.67 0.72 -3.56
N ASN A 185 -11.98 1.53 -4.36
CA ASN A 185 -12.53 2.13 -5.58
C ASN A 185 -12.94 1.07 -6.61
N ARG A 186 -12.28 -0.08 -6.65
CA ARG A 186 -12.68 -1.18 -7.55
C ARG A 186 -14.07 -1.74 -7.18
N ILE A 187 -14.41 -1.75 -5.90
CA ILE A 187 -15.68 -2.27 -5.38
C ILE A 187 -16.74 -1.17 -5.33
N VAL A 188 -16.34 0.06 -4.97
CA VAL A 188 -17.18 1.25 -4.83
C VAL A 188 -16.62 2.36 -5.74
N PRO A 189 -16.92 2.33 -7.07
CA PRO A 189 -16.34 3.24 -8.06
C PRO A 189 -16.58 4.73 -7.79
N GLU A 190 -17.60 5.06 -6.99
CA GLU A 190 -17.95 6.42 -6.59
C GLU A 190 -16.94 7.03 -5.60
N LEU A 191 -16.18 6.20 -4.89
CA LEU A 191 -15.10 6.67 -4.01
C LEU A 191 -13.81 6.91 -4.80
N PRO A 192 -13.03 7.95 -4.48
CA PRO A 192 -11.84 8.28 -5.26
C PRO A 192 -10.68 7.33 -4.96
N ALA A 193 -9.92 6.94 -5.99
CA ALA A 193 -8.68 6.16 -5.81
C ALA A 193 -7.57 6.93 -5.07
N LYS A 194 -7.65 8.27 -5.03
CA LYS A 194 -6.77 9.15 -4.25
C LYS A 194 -7.60 10.05 -3.35
N VAL A 195 -7.41 9.94 -2.05
CA VAL A 195 -8.16 10.69 -1.06
C VAL A 195 -7.46 12.01 -0.75
N SER A 196 -8.20 13.10 -0.79
CA SER A 196 -7.70 14.42 -0.42
C SER A 196 -7.81 14.64 1.10
N PRO A 197 -7.01 15.55 1.70
CA PRO A 197 -7.15 15.87 3.12
C PRO A 197 -8.58 16.31 3.51
N ALA A 198 -9.26 17.07 2.64
CA ALA A 198 -10.59 17.60 2.91
C ALA A 198 -11.70 16.52 2.98
N THR A 199 -11.48 15.37 2.34
CA THR A 199 -12.47 14.27 2.30
C THR A 199 -12.05 13.05 3.11
N TYR A 200 -10.87 13.09 3.75
CA TYR A 200 -10.27 11.94 4.41
C TYR A 200 -11.15 11.38 5.53
N ALA A 201 -11.53 12.24 6.49
CA ALA A 201 -12.29 11.81 7.65
C ALA A 201 -13.65 11.19 7.26
N ALA A 202 -14.36 11.83 6.33
CA ALA A 202 -15.65 11.34 5.84
C ALA A 202 -15.54 9.97 5.15
N ILE A 203 -14.49 9.75 4.34
CA ILE A 203 -14.27 8.45 3.69
C ILE A 203 -13.82 7.38 4.69
N GLU A 204 -12.96 7.75 5.66
CA GLU A 204 -12.54 6.84 6.73
C GLU A 204 -13.77 6.38 7.54
N GLU A 205 -14.58 7.33 8.03
CA GLU A 205 -15.82 7.04 8.77
C GLU A 205 -16.79 6.19 7.96
N PHE A 206 -17.00 6.50 6.68
CA PHE A 206 -17.81 5.68 5.78
C PHE A 206 -17.35 4.23 5.72
N LEU A 207 -16.05 3.99 5.54
CA LEU A 207 -15.51 2.62 5.47
C LEU A 207 -15.57 1.92 6.83
N VAL A 208 -15.38 2.64 7.93
CA VAL A 208 -15.56 2.07 9.28
C VAL A 208 -17.00 1.63 9.48
N ASP A 209 -17.97 2.49 9.17
CA ASP A 209 -19.37 2.27 9.48
C ASP A 209 -20.06 1.31 8.52
N CYS A 210 -19.79 1.44 7.22
CA CYS A 210 -20.46 0.66 6.19
C CYS A 210 -19.74 -0.65 5.84
N VAL A 211 -18.46 -0.80 6.20
CA VAL A 211 -17.67 -2.00 5.87
C VAL A 211 -17.15 -2.69 7.13
N CYS A 212 -16.34 -2.01 7.95
CA CYS A 212 -15.65 -2.66 9.07
C CYS A 212 -16.63 -3.17 10.14
N LYS A 213 -17.61 -2.34 10.55
CA LYS A 213 -18.62 -2.71 11.54
C LYS A 213 -19.49 -3.90 11.08
N PRO A 214 -20.09 -3.93 9.88
CA PRO A 214 -20.84 -5.09 9.38
C PRO A 214 -20.02 -6.37 9.25
N LEU A 215 -18.73 -6.27 8.95
CA LEU A 215 -17.82 -7.41 8.87
C LEU A 215 -17.25 -7.82 10.23
N LYS A 216 -17.49 -7.05 11.29
CA LYS A 216 -16.96 -7.25 12.64
C LYS A 216 -15.43 -7.32 12.67
N ILE A 217 -14.78 -6.48 11.87
CA ILE A 217 -13.32 -6.34 11.82
C ILE A 217 -12.89 -4.96 12.29
N THR A 218 -11.66 -4.87 12.78
CA THR A 218 -11.09 -3.57 13.13
C THR A 218 -10.67 -2.80 11.87
N PRO A 219 -10.76 -1.46 11.88
CA PRO A 219 -10.27 -0.63 10.78
C PRO A 219 -8.80 -0.89 10.42
N ALA A 220 -7.93 -1.10 11.41
CA ALA A 220 -6.54 -1.46 11.17
C ALA A 220 -6.37 -2.84 10.50
N HIS A 221 -7.17 -3.83 10.88
CA HIS A 221 -7.14 -5.13 10.22
C HIS A 221 -7.56 -5.00 8.76
N PHE A 222 -8.64 -4.26 8.49
CA PHE A 222 -9.09 -3.99 7.14
C PHE A 222 -8.02 -3.29 6.29
N ASP A 223 -7.37 -2.25 6.84
CA ASP A 223 -6.25 -1.56 6.20
C ASP A 223 -5.13 -2.52 5.79
N GLN A 224 -4.64 -3.32 6.74
CA GLN A 224 -3.54 -4.24 6.51
C GLN A 224 -3.89 -5.39 5.56
N LEU A 225 -5.13 -5.88 5.64
CA LEU A 225 -5.68 -6.86 4.70
C LEU A 225 -5.61 -6.35 3.26
N LEU A 226 -6.18 -5.16 3.02
CA LEU A 226 -6.21 -4.58 1.68
C LEU A 226 -4.81 -4.23 1.18
N PHE A 227 -3.94 -3.73 2.06
CA PHE A 227 -2.57 -3.39 1.70
C PHE A 227 -1.74 -4.63 1.32
N LYS A 228 -1.78 -5.68 2.16
CA LYS A 228 -0.93 -6.87 2.04
C LYS A 228 -1.29 -7.69 0.80
N TYR A 229 -2.58 -7.85 0.53
CA TYR A 229 -3.10 -8.69 -0.55
C TYR A 229 -3.60 -7.91 -1.76
N GLN A 230 -3.26 -6.61 -1.87
CA GLN A 230 -3.72 -5.75 -2.94
C GLN A 230 -3.62 -6.36 -4.35
N PRO A 231 -2.45 -6.88 -4.81
CA PRO A 231 -2.36 -7.40 -6.17
C PRO A 231 -3.21 -8.66 -6.39
N GLN A 232 -3.31 -9.54 -5.39
CA GLN A 232 -4.13 -10.76 -5.47
C GLN A 232 -5.62 -10.41 -5.50
N ILE A 233 -6.06 -9.52 -4.60
CA ILE A 233 -7.46 -9.08 -4.54
C ILE A 233 -7.87 -8.45 -5.87
N LEU A 234 -7.06 -7.55 -6.43
CA LEU A 234 -7.40 -6.91 -7.70
C LEU A 234 -7.48 -7.91 -8.85
N ALA A 235 -6.55 -8.86 -8.94
CA ALA A 235 -6.56 -9.89 -9.97
C ALA A 235 -7.81 -10.78 -9.89
N GLU A 236 -8.24 -11.14 -8.69
CA GLU A 236 -9.43 -11.96 -8.49
C GLU A 236 -10.74 -11.17 -8.67
N LEU A 237 -10.80 -9.90 -8.25
CA LEU A 237 -11.95 -9.04 -8.55
C LEU A 237 -12.13 -8.85 -10.06
N ASP A 238 -11.02 -8.78 -10.81
CA ASP A 238 -11.02 -8.70 -12.27
C ASP A 238 -11.52 -9.99 -12.94
N SER A 239 -11.28 -11.16 -12.34
CA SER A 239 -11.79 -12.43 -12.85
C SER A 239 -13.25 -12.70 -12.46
N MET A 240 -13.74 -12.09 -11.37
CA MET A 240 -15.13 -12.13 -10.94
C MET A 240 -16.05 -11.15 -11.70
N ALA A 241 -15.49 -10.22 -12.48
CA ALA A 241 -16.29 -9.33 -13.29
C ALA A 241 -17.16 -10.16 -14.23
N PRO A 242 -18.48 -9.90 -14.31
CA PRO A 242 -19.34 -10.63 -15.24
C PRO A 242 -18.72 -10.50 -16.63
N ALA A 243 -18.66 -11.63 -17.35
CA ALA A 243 -18.21 -11.65 -18.73
C ALA A 243 -18.89 -10.47 -19.44
N ARG A 244 -18.11 -9.67 -20.20
CA ARG A 244 -18.68 -8.55 -20.95
C ARG A 244 -19.91 -9.07 -21.67
N ASP A 245 -21.01 -8.34 -21.58
CA ASP A 245 -22.16 -8.67 -22.39
C ASP A 245 -21.76 -8.42 -23.85
N LEU A 246 -21.53 -9.52 -24.56
CA LEU A 246 -21.13 -9.53 -25.96
C LEU A 246 -22.34 -9.68 -26.88
N THR A 247 -23.58 -9.69 -26.35
CA THR A 247 -24.81 -9.86 -27.14
C THR A 247 -25.04 -8.73 -28.13
N SER A 248 -24.48 -7.54 -27.88
CA SER A 248 -24.53 -6.41 -28.81
C SER A 248 -23.48 -6.48 -29.93
N MET A 249 -22.55 -7.45 -29.90
CA MET A 249 -21.53 -7.62 -30.94
C MET A 249 -21.99 -8.66 -31.97
N SER A 250 -21.80 -8.36 -33.26
CA SER A 250 -22.02 -9.36 -34.29
C SER A 250 -21.02 -10.51 -34.18
N THR A 251 -21.40 -11.71 -34.63
CA THR A 251 -20.49 -12.87 -34.70
C THR A 251 -19.20 -12.54 -35.43
N GLU A 252 -19.27 -11.74 -36.50
CA GLU A 252 -18.08 -11.31 -37.25
C GLU A 252 -17.14 -10.43 -36.40
N ALA A 253 -17.69 -9.48 -35.64
CA ALA A 253 -16.90 -8.63 -34.75
C ALA A 253 -16.21 -9.45 -33.65
N LEU A 254 -16.93 -10.44 -33.10
CA LEU A 254 -16.39 -11.35 -32.08
C LEU A 254 -15.24 -12.21 -32.62
N LEU A 255 -15.42 -12.81 -33.79
CA LEU A 255 -14.37 -13.60 -34.44
C LEU A 255 -13.15 -12.74 -34.79
N ARG A 256 -13.37 -11.51 -35.29
CA ARG A 256 -12.28 -10.57 -35.60
C ARG A 256 -11.49 -10.21 -34.33
N GLN A 257 -12.17 -9.91 -33.23
CA GLN A 257 -11.53 -9.63 -31.95
C GLN A 257 -10.78 -10.86 -31.40
N HIS A 258 -11.35 -12.06 -31.55
CA HIS A 258 -10.69 -13.31 -31.18
C HIS A 258 -9.37 -13.51 -31.95
N CYS A 259 -9.37 -13.32 -33.27
CA CYS A 259 -8.17 -13.41 -34.10
C CYS A 259 -7.08 -12.41 -33.66
N GLN A 260 -7.46 -11.18 -33.31
CA GLN A 260 -6.51 -10.18 -32.80
C GLN A 260 -5.89 -10.60 -31.46
N ILE A 261 -6.68 -11.19 -30.56
CA ILE A 261 -6.19 -11.73 -29.29
C ILE A 261 -5.20 -12.87 -29.53
N LEU A 262 -5.53 -13.81 -30.43
CA LEU A 262 -4.63 -14.91 -30.78
C LEU A 262 -3.31 -14.42 -31.38
N ALA A 263 -3.36 -13.42 -32.26
CA ALA A 263 -2.17 -12.81 -32.85
C ALA A 263 -1.27 -12.16 -31.78
N GLU A 264 -1.87 -11.45 -30.82
CA GLU A 264 -1.16 -10.84 -29.71
C GLU A 264 -0.53 -11.87 -28.76
N LEU A 265 -1.26 -12.94 -28.43
CA LEU A 265 -0.73 -14.02 -27.59
C LEU A 265 0.44 -14.73 -28.26
N LYS A 266 0.36 -14.97 -29.58
CA LYS A 266 1.46 -15.51 -30.38
C LYS A 266 2.69 -14.59 -30.35
N ARG A 267 2.49 -13.27 -30.50
CA ARG A 267 3.57 -12.26 -30.43
C ARG A 267 4.26 -12.24 -29.06
N ARG A 268 3.55 -12.61 -27.99
CA ARG A 268 4.08 -12.71 -26.62
C ARG A 268 4.71 -14.06 -26.29
N GLU A 269 4.84 -14.95 -27.27
CA GLU A 269 5.40 -16.30 -27.09
C GLU A 269 4.66 -17.13 -26.01
N VAL A 270 3.37 -16.87 -25.80
CA VAL A 270 2.54 -17.69 -24.91
C VAL A 270 2.25 -19.00 -25.67
N PRO A 271 2.79 -20.16 -25.23
CA PRO A 271 2.73 -21.39 -26.02
C PRO A 271 1.29 -21.84 -26.25
N ARG A 272 0.97 -22.22 -27.49
CA ARG A 272 -0.30 -22.91 -27.81
C ARG A 272 -0.27 -24.28 -27.14
N THR A 273 -1.30 -24.63 -26.38
CA THR A 273 -1.59 -26.03 -26.07
C THR A 273 -2.00 -26.75 -27.36
N GLU A 274 -1.57 -28.00 -27.56
CA GLU A 274 -1.71 -28.76 -28.81
C GLU A 274 -3.15 -28.95 -29.33
N ASN A 275 -4.17 -28.59 -28.55
CA ASN A 275 -5.58 -28.60 -28.95
C ASN A 275 -6.25 -27.24 -28.69
N ASN A 276 -6.40 -26.41 -29.73
CA ASN A 276 -7.24 -25.20 -29.66
C ASN A 276 -8.25 -25.17 -30.83
N PRO A 277 -9.30 -26.02 -30.78
CA PRO A 277 -10.28 -26.16 -31.87
C PRO A 277 -11.01 -24.85 -32.21
N THR A 278 -11.10 -23.93 -31.25
CA THR A 278 -11.65 -22.58 -31.43
C THR A 278 -10.79 -21.67 -32.31
N ALA A 279 -9.46 -21.78 -32.22
CA ALA A 279 -8.55 -21.01 -33.06
C ALA A 279 -8.62 -21.48 -34.52
N ASP A 280 -8.63 -22.79 -34.73
CA ASP A 280 -8.68 -23.37 -36.08
C ASP A 280 -9.99 -23.03 -36.81
N TYR A 281 -11.12 -23.04 -36.08
CA TYR A 281 -12.42 -22.66 -36.65
C TYR A 281 -12.52 -21.16 -36.95
N ALA A 282 -11.97 -20.29 -36.09
CA ALA A 282 -11.95 -18.85 -36.32
C ALA A 282 -11.01 -18.45 -37.48
N GLU A 283 -9.83 -19.08 -37.57
CA GLU A 283 -8.90 -18.90 -38.69
C GLU A 283 -9.53 -19.39 -40.02
N TRP A 284 -10.25 -20.51 -40.00
CA TRP A 284 -11.00 -21.02 -41.16
C TRP A 284 -12.12 -20.08 -41.60
N LEU A 285 -12.95 -19.57 -40.67
CA LEU A 285 -14.01 -18.60 -41.01
C LEU A 285 -13.45 -17.29 -41.57
N ALA A 286 -12.33 -16.79 -41.03
CA ALA A 286 -11.65 -15.60 -41.54
C ALA A 286 -11.08 -15.80 -42.95
N ALA A 287 -10.62 -17.02 -43.27
CA ALA A 287 -10.11 -17.36 -44.59
C ALA A 287 -11.20 -17.49 -45.67
N GLN A 288 -12.46 -17.71 -45.28
CA GLN A 288 -13.58 -17.85 -46.22
C GLN A 288 -14.12 -16.53 -46.78
N LYS A 289 -13.85 -15.40 -46.12
CA LYS A 289 -14.18 -14.08 -46.66
C LYS A 289 -12.88 -13.38 -47.08
N PRO A 290 -12.57 -13.27 -48.39
CA PRO A 290 -11.41 -12.49 -48.81
C PRO A 290 -11.58 -11.04 -48.31
N PHE A 291 -10.57 -10.56 -47.59
CA PHE A 291 -10.49 -9.16 -47.17
C PHE A 291 -10.49 -8.29 -48.43
N ASN A 292 -11.59 -7.57 -48.67
CA ASN A 292 -11.66 -6.54 -49.70
C ASN A 292 -11.47 -5.17 -49.02
N PRO A 293 -10.27 -4.58 -49.06
CA PRO A 293 -10.02 -3.27 -48.44
C PRO A 293 -10.80 -2.12 -49.08
N ASP A 294 -11.44 -2.34 -50.23
CA ASP A 294 -12.17 -1.31 -50.99
C ASP A 294 -13.69 -1.28 -50.74
N SER A 295 -14.24 -2.08 -49.82
CA SER A 295 -15.63 -1.92 -49.39
C SER A 295 -15.78 -0.73 -48.44
N ARG A 296 -15.54 0.49 -48.93
CA ARG A 296 -16.14 1.69 -48.36
C ARG A 296 -17.63 1.64 -48.70
N GLU A 297 -18.44 1.33 -47.70
CA GLU A 297 -19.88 1.50 -47.75
C GLU A 297 -20.20 2.92 -48.25
N ARG A 298 -20.79 2.99 -49.44
CA ARG A 298 -21.66 4.11 -49.79
C ARG A 298 -23.07 3.71 -49.37
N SER A 299 -23.65 4.52 -48.49
CA SER A 299 -25.05 4.54 -48.01
C SER A 299 -25.38 3.55 -46.90
#